data_AF-A0A0M2EWN5-F1
#
_entry.id   AF-A0A0M2EWN5-F1
#
_cell.length_a   1.000
_cell.length_b   1.000
_cell.length_c   1.000
_cell.angle_alpha   90.00
_cell.angle_beta   90.00
_cell.angle_gamma   90.00
#
_symmetry.space_group_name_H-M   'P 1'
#
loop_
_entity.id
_entity.type
_entity.pdbx_description
1 polymer ?
#
loop_
_entity_poly.entity_id
_entity_poly.type
_entity_poly.pdbx_seq_one_letter_code
_entity_poly.pdbx_strand_id
1 'polypeptide(L)' 'MTRLSSLSASEKQFIDAAVFAAERAKGARLSGPEKKKVLATARQQIISQRDANRISRQRHEAAQERLFEWKKPSGFRR' A
#
# COMPACT_ATOMS: atom_id res chain seq x y z
N MET A 1 17.66 -5.70 1.35
CA MET A 1 16.34 -5.70 2.03
C MET A 1 16.32 -4.54 3.02
N THR A 2 15.83 -3.38 2.60
CA THR A 2 15.59 -2.25 3.51
C THR A 2 14.51 -2.68 4.50
N ARG A 3 14.84 -2.77 5.80
CA ARG A 3 13.85 -3.10 6.82
C ARG A 3 12.91 -1.90 6.92
N LEU A 4 11.60 -2.15 6.78
CA LEU A 4 10.57 -1.17 7.16
C LEU A 4 10.81 -0.82 8.64
N SER A 5 11.28 0.40 8.91
CA SER A 5 11.61 0.87 10.26
C SER A 5 10.36 1.04 11.12
N SER A 6 9.24 1.41 10.50
CA SER A 6 7.93 1.54 11.13
C SER A 6 6.85 0.88 10.29
N LEU A 7 6.00 0.10 10.97
CA LEU A 7 4.78 -0.49 10.43
C LEU A 7 3.57 0.20 11.07
N SER A 8 2.59 0.59 10.26
CA SER A 8 1.30 1.06 10.73
C SER A 8 0.53 -0.05 11.44
N ALA A 9 -0.54 0.29 12.17
CA ALA A 9 -1.38 -0.71 12.81
C ALA A 9 -2.01 -1.69 11.78
N SER A 10 -2.47 -1.18 10.64
CA SER A 10 -3.04 -2.00 9.56
C SER A 10 -2.01 -2.92 8.91
N GLU A 11 -0.77 -2.44 8.72
CA GLU A 11 0.32 -3.25 8.17
C GLU A 11 0.75 -4.37 9.12
N LYS A 12 0.72 -4.12 10.44
CA LYS A 12 0.96 -5.18 11.44
C LYS A 12 -0.12 -6.26 11.37
N GLN A 13 -1.39 -5.85 11.37
CA GLN A 13 -2.52 -6.78 11.21
C GLN A 13 -2.43 -7.58 9.91
N PHE A 14 -1.99 -6.97 8.82
CA PHE A 14 -1.77 -7.65 7.55
C PHE A 14 -0.70 -8.76 7.66
N ILE A 15 0.43 -8.46 8.31
CA ILE A 15 1.49 -9.45 8.53
C ILE A 15 0.97 -10.61 9.40
N ASP A 16 0.27 -10.30 10.49
CA ASP A 16 -0.27 -11.32 11.39
C ASP A 16 -1.31 -12.20 10.68
N ALA A 17 -2.18 -11.58 9.88
CA ALA A 17 -3.16 -12.28 9.06
C ALA A 17 -2.49 -13.18 7.99
N ALA A 18 -1.41 -12.72 7.35
CA ALA A 18 -0.66 -13.51 6.38
C ALA A 18 0.01 -14.74 7.04
N VAL A 19 0.56 -14.57 8.25
CA VAL A 19 1.12 -15.68 9.03
C VAL A 19 0.02 -16.68 9.41
N PHE A 20 -1.11 -16.19 9.92
CA PHE A 20 -2.25 -17.04 10.29
C PHE A 20 -2.83 -17.80 9.10
N ALA A 21 -2.98 -17.14 7.94
CA ALA A 21 -3.45 -17.77 6.72
C ALA A 21 -2.49 -18.88 6.25
N ALA A 22 -1.19 -18.65 6.35
CA ALA A 22 -0.18 -19.65 6.01
C ALA A 22 -0.16 -20.84 7.00
N GLU A 23 -0.32 -20.60 8.30
CA GLU A 23 -0.47 -21.66 9.30
C GLU A 23 -1.75 -22.48 9.05
N ARG A 24 -2.85 -21.82 8.71
CA ARG A 24 -4.12 -22.48 8.36
C ARG A 24 -4.01 -23.31 7.09
N ALA A 25 -3.37 -22.78 6.05
CA ALA A 25 -3.15 -23.51 4.80
C ALA A 25 -2.26 -24.75 4.99
N LYS A 26 -1.29 -24.66 5.90
CA LYS A 26 -0.44 -25.80 6.26
C LYS A 26 -1.13 -26.78 7.22
N GLY A 27 -2.09 -26.32 8.02
CA GLY A 27 -2.72 -27.10 9.09
C GLY A 27 -1.84 -27.30 10.34
N ALA A 28 -0.70 -26.60 10.40
CA ALA A 28 0.26 -26.68 11.50
C ALA A 28 1.01 -25.35 11.66
N ARG A 29 1.66 -25.15 12.80
CA ARG A 29 2.53 -23.99 13.03
C ARG A 29 3.66 -23.92 12.01
N LEU A 30 3.98 -22.72 11.56
CA LEU A 30 5.08 -22.50 10.63
C LEU A 30 6.43 -22.71 11.33
N SER A 31 7.34 -23.39 10.65
CA SER A 31 8.73 -23.46 11.11
C SER A 31 9.42 -22.10 10.96
N GLY A 32 10.49 -21.87 11.71
CA GLY A 32 11.30 -20.65 11.61
C GLY A 32 11.63 -20.21 10.17
N PRO A 33 12.13 -21.10 9.28
CA PRO A 33 12.43 -20.73 7.90
C PRO A 33 11.18 -20.43 7.05
N GLU A 34 10.09 -21.17 7.24
CA GLU A 34 8.83 -20.91 6.52
C GLU A 34 8.23 -19.56 6.93
N LYS A 35 8.20 -19.29 8.23
CA LYS A 35 7.73 -18.01 8.77
C LYS A 35 8.57 -16.85 8.21
N LYS A 36 9.89 -17.01 8.09
CA LYS A 36 10.75 -16.00 7.45
C LYS A 36 10.37 -15.74 5.99
N LYS A 37 10.03 -16.78 5.21
CA LYS A 37 9.57 -16.61 3.82
C LYS A 37 8.26 -15.83 3.76
N VAL A 38 7.26 -16.23 4.56
CA VAL A 38 5.96 -15.53 4.64
C VAL A 38 6.15 -14.06 5.01
N LEU A 39 6.96 -13.78 6.03
CA LEU A 39 7.25 -12.41 6.46
C LEU A 39 7.99 -11.59 5.39
N ALA A 40 8.90 -12.21 4.63
CA ALA A 40 9.59 -11.52 3.54
C ALA A 40 8.63 -11.11 2.43
N THR A 41 7.75 -12.03 2.00
CA THR A 41 6.73 -11.77 0.98
C THR A 41 5.74 -10.69 1.44
N ALA A 42 5.22 -10.80 2.67
CA ALA A 42 4.28 -9.81 3.21
C ALA A 42 4.90 -8.41 3.28
N ARG A 43 6.18 -8.30 3.66
CA ARG A 43 6.90 -7.02 3.68
C ARG A 43 7.10 -6.44 2.27
N GLN A 44 7.40 -7.28 1.27
CA GLN A 44 7.50 -6.82 -0.12
C GLN A 44 6.17 -6.28 -0.63
N GLN A 45 5.05 -6.93 -0.30
CA GLN A 45 3.71 -6.44 -0.64
C GLN A 45 3.41 -5.09 0.01
N ILE A 46 3.78 -4.90 1.28
CA ILE A 46 3.62 -3.60 1.95
C ILE A 46 4.42 -2.50 1.23
N ILE A 47 5.68 -2.77 0.86
CA ILE A 47 6.50 -1.81 0.12
C ILE A 47 5.83 -1.45 -1.21
N SER A 48 5.42 -2.45 -1.97
CA SER A 48 4.74 -2.24 -3.25
C SER A 48 3.45 -1.43 -3.10
N GLN A 49 2.65 -1.70 -2.06
CA GLN A 49 1.43 -0.96 -1.79
C GLN A 49 1.72 0.50 -1.41
N ARG A 50 2.77 0.77 -0.63
CA ARG A 50 3.19 2.14 -0.30
C ARG A 50 3.60 2.92 -1.55
N ASP A 51 4.36 2.29 -2.44
CA ASP A 51 4.78 2.91 -3.70
C ASP A 51 3.58 3.19 -4.61
N ALA A 52 2.65 2.23 -4.72
CA ALA A 52 1.41 2.41 -5.47
C ALA A 52 0.56 3.56 -4.90
N ASN A 53 0.42 3.64 -3.57
CA ASN A 53 -0.30 4.74 -2.91
C ASN A 53 0.38 6.09 -3.15
N ARG A 54 1.71 6.15 -3.13
CA ARG A 54 2.47 7.37 -3.43
C ARG A 54 2.20 7.85 -4.87
N ILE A 55 2.27 6.95 -5.84
CA ILE A 55 2.01 7.25 -7.25
C ILE A 55 0.56 7.70 -7.45
N SER A 56 -0.39 6.98 -6.83
CA SER A 56 -1.82 7.32 -6.90
C SER A 56 -2.09 8.72 -6.36
N ARG A 57 -1.48 9.06 -5.21
CA ARG A 57 -1.59 10.39 -4.61
C ARG A 57 -1.03 11.48 -5.53
N GLN A 58 0.17 11.28 -6.10
CA GLN A 58 0.75 12.24 -7.05
C GLN A 58 -0.13 12.45 -8.28
N ARG A 59 -0.71 11.38 -8.83
CA ARG A 59 -1.65 11.46 -9.95
C ARG A 59 -2.92 12.24 -9.58
N HIS A 60 -3.44 12.04 -8.37
CA HIS A 60 -4.62 12.75 -7.90
C HIS A 60 -4.33 14.25 -7.69
N GLU A 61 -3.18 14.60 -7.10
CA GLU A 61 -2.73 15.99 -6.94
C GLU A 61 -2.58 16.68 -8.30
N ALA A 62 -1.92 16.05 -9.27
CA ALA A 62 -1.80 16.57 -10.64
C ALA A 62 -3.16 16.73 -11.35
N ALA A 63 -4.12 15.83 -11.09
CA ALA A 63 -5.47 15.96 -11.62
C ALA A 63 -6.21 17.16 -11.00
N GLN A 64 -6.06 17.40 -9.69
CA GLN A 64 -6.64 18.56 -9.01
C GLN A 64 -6.05 19.87 -9.53
N GLU A 65 -4.72 19.94 -9.73
CA GLU A 65 -4.05 21.11 -10.32
C GLU A 65 -4.59 21.42 -11.73
N ARG A 66 -4.80 20.38 -12.57
CA ARG A 66 -5.38 20.54 -13.91
C ARG A 66 -6.83 21.03 -13.88
N LEU A 67 -7.63 20.56 -12.91
CA LEU A 67 -9.03 21.00 -12.75
C LEU A 67 -9.12 22.43 -12.21
N PHE A 68 -8.10 22.89 -11.47
CA PHE A 68 -8.03 24.25 -10.91
C PHE A 68 -7.55 25.30 -11.92
N GLU A 69 -7.40 24.99 -13.21
CA GLU A 69 -7.22 26.03 -14.23
C GLU A 69 -8.42 27.01 -14.22
N TRP A 70 -8.18 28.22 -13.73
CA TRP A 70 -9.17 29.29 -13.67
C TRP A 70 -9.63 29.64 -15.10
N LYS A 71 -10.78 29.11 -15.50
CA LYS A 71 -11.42 29.51 -16.75
C LYS A 71 -12.02 30.90 -16.57
N LYS A 72 -11.46 31.88 -17.29
CA LYS A 72 -12.06 33.22 -17.41
C LYS A 72 -13.55 33.05 -17.76
N PRO A 73 -14.48 33.67 -17.01
CA PRO A 73 -15.90 33.56 -17.32
C PRO A 73 -16.13 33.97 -18.76
N SER A 74 -16.77 33.11 -19.55
CA SER A 74 -17.19 33.48 -20.90
C SER A 74 -18.20 34.61 -20.76
N GLY A 75 -17.81 35.81 -21.19
CA GLY A 75 -18.64 37.00 -21.08
C GLY A 75 -20.05 36.74 -21.63
N PHE A 76 -21.04 37.35 -20.99
CA PHE A 76 -22.43 37.25 -21.40
C PHE A 76 -22.54 37.72 -22.86
N ARG A 77 -22.94 36.82 -23.77
CA ARG A 77 -23.28 37.22 -25.14
C ARG A 77 -24.62 37.95 -25.07
N ARG A 78 -24.63 39.23 -25.47
CA ARG A 78 -25.86 40.01 -25.68
C ARG A 78 -26.45 39.68 -27.05
#